data_AF-A0AAU5WS22-F1
#
_entry.id   AF-A0AAU5WS22-F1
#
_cell.length_a   1.000
_cell.length_b   1.000
_cell.length_c   1.000
_cell.angle_alpha   90.00
_cell.angle_beta   90.00
_cell.angle_gamma   90.00
#
_symmetry.space_group_name_H-M   'P 1'
#
loop_
_entity.id
_entity.type
_entity.pdbx_description
1 polymer ?
#
loop_
_entity_poly.entity_id
_entity_poly.type
_entity_poly.pdbx_seq_one_letter_code
_entity_poly.pdbx_strand_id
1 'polypeptide(L)' 'MDGQISDQAAYLAGLRKEFPEFGIVADFRRPIWMAVWGDRLLLKASDGLTLRERLVEVSRAL' A
#
# COMPACT_ATOMS: atom_id res chain seq x y z
N MET A 1 8.59 -13.78 -16.09
CA MET A 1 7.42 -13.03 -15.55
C MET A 1 7.87 -12.09 -14.42
N ASP A 2 9.16 -11.74 -14.36
CA ASP A 2 9.78 -11.13 -13.17
C ASP A 2 9.71 -9.60 -13.15
N GLY A 3 9.41 -8.99 -14.31
CA GLY A 3 9.26 -7.53 -14.44
C GLY A 3 8.11 -6.96 -13.61
N GLN A 4 6.93 -7.63 -13.63
CA GLN A 4 5.75 -7.14 -12.91
C GLN A 4 5.94 -7.12 -11.38
N ILE A 5 6.66 -8.11 -10.82
CA ILE A 5 6.96 -8.15 -9.38
C ILE A 5 7.94 -7.04 -9.01
N SER A 6 8.95 -6.79 -9.86
CA SER A 6 9.88 -5.68 -9.68
C SER A 6 9.17 -4.33 -9.69
N ASP A 7 8.23 -4.12 -10.62
CA ASP A 7 7.46 -2.88 -10.73
C ASP A 7 6.54 -2.69 -9.51
N GLN A 8 5.88 -3.75 -9.04
CA GLN A 8 5.06 -3.72 -7.83
C GLN A 8 5.90 -3.45 -6.56
N ALA A 9 7.10 -4.01 -6.45
CA ALA A 9 8.01 -3.75 -5.34
C ALA A 9 8.49 -2.29 -5.33
N ALA A 10 8.83 -1.75 -6.50
CA ALA A 10 9.19 -0.34 -6.64
C ALA A 10 8.03 0.58 -6.26
N TYR A 11 6.80 0.24 -6.69
CA TYR A 11 5.61 0.98 -6.34
C TYR A 11 5.33 0.95 -4.83
N LEU A 12 5.44 -0.22 -4.19
CA LEU A 12 5.33 -0.36 -2.74
C LEU A 12 6.34 0.52 -1.99
N ALA A 13 7.59 0.57 -2.47
CA ALA A 13 8.59 1.46 -1.89
C ALA A 13 8.24 2.95 -2.05
N GLY A 14 7.62 3.32 -3.17
CA GLY A 14 7.07 4.66 -3.39
C GLY A 14 5.98 5.01 -2.38
N LEU A 15 5.00 4.13 -2.18
CA LEU A 15 3.92 4.35 -1.22
C LEU A 15 4.43 4.53 0.21
N ARG A 16 5.41 3.73 0.64
CA ARG A 16 6.02 3.86 1.97
C ARG A 16 6.74 5.19 2.18
N LYS A 17 7.25 5.80 1.11
CA LYS A 17 7.84 7.15 1.16
C LYS A 17 6.77 8.24 1.16
N GLU A 18 5.67 8.03 0.43
CA GLU A 18 4.56 8.98 0.33
C GLU A 18 3.78 9.07 1.65
N PHE A 19 3.62 7.95 2.38
CA PHE A 19 2.89 7.90 3.64
C PHE A 19 3.70 7.22 4.75
N PRO A 20 4.72 7.89 5.32
CA PRO A 20 5.61 7.31 6.33
C PRO A 20 4.92 6.94 7.65
N GLU A 21 3.74 7.48 7.93
CA GLU A 21 2.95 7.20 9.13
C GLU A 21 2.25 5.83 9.12
N PHE A 22 2.13 5.20 7.95
CA PHE A 22 1.49 3.89 7.80
C PHE A 22 2.51 2.78 7.51
N GLY A 23 2.29 1.62 8.12
CA GLY A 23 2.94 0.39 7.67
C GLY A 23 2.23 -0.11 6.41
N ILE A 24 2.91 -0.13 5.27
CA ILE A 24 2.31 -0.61 4.01
C ILE A 24 2.92 -1.96 3.65
N VAL A 25 2.05 -2.95 3.40
CA VAL A 25 2.42 -4.33 3.07
C VAL A 25 1.68 -4.75 1.80
N ALA A 26 2.37 -5.48 0.93
CA ALA A 26 1.76 -6.13 -0.22
C ALA A 26 2.24 -7.58 -0.30
N ASP A 27 1.31 -8.48 -0.62
CA ASP A 27 1.64 -9.78 -1.17
C ASP A 27 1.53 -9.63 -2.69
N PHE A 28 2.55 -9.99 -3.47
CA PHE A 28 2.51 -9.88 -4.93
C PHE A 28 2.08 -11.19 -5.60
N ARG A 29 2.03 -12.30 -4.85
CA ARG A 29 1.51 -13.58 -5.32
C ARG A 29 -0.02 -13.64 -5.23
N ARG A 30 -0.61 -12.72 -4.47
CA ARG A 30 -2.06 -12.52 -4.29
C ARG A 30 -2.35 -11.05 -4.56
N PRO A 31 -3.51 -10.65 -5.09
CA PRO A 31 -3.84 -9.23 -5.26
C PRO A 31 -4.20 -8.62 -3.89
N ILE A 32 -3.24 -8.50 -2.97
CA ILE A 32 -3.46 -8.01 -1.61
C ILE A 32 -2.48 -6.89 -1.30
N TRP A 33 -3.03 -5.72 -1.06
CA TRP A 33 -2.34 -4.53 -0.59
C TRP A 33 -3.01 -4.04 0.68
N MET A 34 -2.23 -3.71 1.70
CA MET A 34 -2.74 -3.36 3.03
C MET A 34 -1.95 -2.21 3.64
N ALA A 35 -2.65 -1.35 4.36
CA ALA A 35 -2.05 -0.35 5.24
C ALA A 35 -2.45 -0.63 6.69
N VAL A 36 -1.46 -0.57 7.59
CA VAL A 36 -1.62 -0.69 9.03
C VAL A 36 -1.26 0.62 9.70
N TRP A 37 -1.94 0.92 10.80
CA TRP A 37 -1.59 2.04 11.68
C TRP A 37 -1.46 1.50 13.11
N GLY A 38 -0.25 1.54 13.65
CA GLY A 38 0.07 0.83 14.88
C GLY A 38 -0.16 -0.68 14.75
N ASP A 39 -1.01 -1.23 15.61
CA ASP A 39 -1.39 -2.65 15.66
C ASP A 39 -2.66 -2.99 14.86
N ARG A 40 -3.27 -2.00 14.18
CA ARG A 40 -4.55 -2.18 13.49
C ARG A 40 -4.40 -2.18 11.98
N LEU A 41 -5.12 -3.11 11.34
CA LEU A 41 -5.39 -3.05 9.90
C LEU A 41 -6.33 -1.89 9.63
N LEU A 42 -5.88 -0.93 8.83
CA LEU A 42 -6.65 0.26 8.49
C LEU A 42 -7.37 0.08 7.14
N LEU A 43 -6.64 -0.35 6.11
CA LEU A 43 -7.14 -0.49 4.75
C LEU A 43 -6.65 -1.79 4.12
N LYS A 44 -7.50 -2.37 3.28
CA LYS A 44 -7.15 -3.45 2.34
C LYS A 44 -7.65 -3.08 0.94
N ALA A 45 -6.85 -3.40 -0.07
CA ALA A 45 -7.14 -3.17 -1.48
C ALA A 45 -6.64 -4.35 -2.35
N SER A 46 -7.16 -4.44 -3.57
CA SER A 46 -6.74 -5.42 -4.58
C SER A 46 -5.39 -5.09 -5.22
N ASP A 47 -5.03 -3.81 -5.24
CA ASP A 47 -3.86 -3.27 -5.92
C ASP A 47 -3.36 -2.01 -5.20
N GLY A 48 -2.13 -1.60 -5.56
CA GLY A 48 -1.46 -0.47 -4.94
C GLY A 48 -2.11 0.88 -5.27
N LEU A 49 -2.71 1.03 -6.45
CA LEU A 49 -3.35 2.28 -6.85
C LEU A 49 -4.59 2.56 -6.00
N THR A 50 -5.47 1.56 -5.87
CA THR A 50 -6.65 1.62 -5.01
C THR A 50 -6.26 1.86 -3.54
N LEU A 51 -5.15 1.26 -3.07
CA LEU A 51 -4.66 1.53 -1.71
C LEU A 51 -4.23 2.99 -1.56
N ARG A 52 -3.51 3.54 -2.54
CA ARG A 52 -3.04 4.93 -2.53
C ARG A 52 -4.19 5.93 -2.48
N GLU A 53 -5.21 5.75 -3.32
CA GLU A 53 -6.37 6.64 -3.36
C GLU A 53 -7.05 6.69 -1.98
N ARG A 54 -7.26 5.53 -1.35
CA ARG A 54 -7.83 5.45 0.00
C ARG A 54 -6.92 6.03 1.08
N LEU A 55 -5.60 5.87 0.96
CA LEU A 55 -4.64 6.48 1.89
C LEU A 55 -4.67 8.01 1.82
N VAL A 56 -4.83 8.60 0.63
CA VAL A 56 -4.99 10.06 0.46
C VAL A 56 -6.27 10.55 1.14
N GLU A 57 -7.37 9.80 1.03
CA GLU A 57 -8.62 10.16 1.69
C GLU A 57 -8.49 10.13 3.22
N VAL A 58 -7.85 9.08 3.75
CA VAL A 58 -7.64 8.92 5.19
C VAL A 58 -6.66 9.97 5.73
N SER A 59 -5.55 10.24 5.04
CA SER A 59 -4.55 11.21 5.51
C SER A 59 -5.06 12.64 5.55
N ARG A 60 -6.07 12.99 4.72
CA ARG A 60 -6.77 14.27 4.79
C ARG A 60 -7.76 14.39 5.95
N ALA A 61 -8.17 13.26 6.52
CA ALA A 61 -9.15 13.20 7.61
C ALA A 61 -8.50 13.07 9.00
N LEU A 62 -7.19 12.84 9.06
CA LEU A 62 -6.36 12.85 10.28
C LEU A 62 -5.90 14.27 10.60
#